data_AF-A0A2E0FCH6-F1
#
_entry.id   AF-A0A2E0FCH6-F1
#
_cell.length_a   1.000
_cell.length_b   1.000
_cell.length_c   1.000
_cell.angle_alpha   90.00
_cell.angle_beta   90.00
_cell.angle_gamma   90.00
#
_symmetry.space_group_name_H-M   'P 1'
#
loop_
_entity.id
_entity.type
_entity.pdbx_description
1 polymer ?
#
loop_
_entity_poly.entity_id
_entity_poly.type
_entity_poly.pdbx_seq_one_letter_code
_entity_poly.pdbx_strand_id
1 'polypeptide(L)'
;MCGIAGIIGNFQISDLETIKVALKHRGPDKQSSFKQNEFSFVHSLLKIMDLTDQSAQPMIDDNSGNVIIFNGSIYNYKDLKKDFFQNYKFKSNTDTEILLKMYAKFGINFLNYIKGMYAFALFDKKKKIKFIFLGTSLALNLFFIFPNQTFLFLHLKLKFY
;
A
#
# COMPACT_ATOMS: atom_id res chain seq x y z
N MET A 1 2.81 -13.46 -1.65
CA MET A 1 2.04 -12.20 -1.66
C MET A 1 2.81 -11.20 -0.85
N CYS A 2 2.85 -9.94 -1.28
CA CYS A 2 3.60 -8.88 -0.61
C CYS A 2 3.25 -8.73 0.88
N GLY A 3 4.17 -8.14 1.62
CA GLY A 3 3.96 -7.68 3.00
C GLY A 3 3.82 -6.16 3.00
N ILE A 4 2.82 -5.64 3.71
CA ILE A 4 2.68 -4.20 3.94
C ILE A 4 2.62 -3.93 5.43
N ALA A 5 3.26 -2.84 5.85
CA ALA A 5 3.15 -2.31 7.20
C ALA A 5 3.24 -0.79 7.20
N GLY A 6 2.69 -0.18 8.23
CA GLY A 6 2.89 1.22 8.48
C GLY A 6 2.88 1.53 9.96
N ILE A 7 3.69 2.51 10.32
CA ILE A 7 3.90 2.97 11.68
C ILE A 7 3.62 4.46 11.75
N ILE A 8 2.84 4.90 12.73
CA ILE A 8 2.47 6.29 12.97
C ILE A 8 2.78 6.62 14.42
N GLY A 9 3.37 7.78 14.70
CA GLY A 9 3.73 8.23 16.04
C GLY A 9 5.24 8.31 16.23
N ASN A 10 5.67 8.18 17.47
CA ASN A 10 7.08 8.28 17.83
C ASN A 10 7.76 6.90 17.73
N PHE A 11 8.51 6.69 16.65
CA PHE A 11 9.24 5.45 16.41
C PHE A 11 10.69 5.71 16.02
N GLN A 12 11.55 4.78 16.40
CA GLN A 12 12.97 4.77 16.07
C GLN A 12 13.23 4.06 14.74
N ILE A 13 14.39 4.32 14.14
CA ILE A 13 14.81 3.63 12.91
C ILE A 13 14.91 2.11 13.15
N SER A 14 15.32 1.69 14.35
CA SER A 14 15.35 0.28 14.76
C SER A 14 13.99 -0.41 14.61
N ASP A 15 12.90 0.29 14.89
CA ASP A 15 11.55 -0.26 14.77
C ASP A 15 11.22 -0.60 13.31
N LEU A 16 11.68 0.23 12.36
CA LEU A 16 11.51 -0.04 10.93
C LEU A 16 12.30 -1.27 10.48
N GLU A 17 13.51 -1.46 10.99
CA GLU A 17 14.32 -2.65 10.67
C GLU A 17 13.67 -3.92 11.23
N THR A 18 13.13 -3.88 12.44
CA THR A 18 12.35 -4.99 13.00
C THR A 18 11.14 -5.32 12.13
N ILE A 19 10.40 -4.31 11.67
CA ILE A 19 9.25 -4.50 10.75
C ILE A 19 9.70 -5.12 9.42
N LYS A 20 10.80 -4.64 8.83
CA LYS A 20 11.35 -5.21 7.60
C LYS A 20 11.72 -6.68 7.80
N VAL A 21 12.44 -7.03 8.86
CA VAL A 21 12.79 -8.43 9.17
C VAL A 21 11.52 -9.29 9.28
N ALA A 22 10.50 -8.81 10.01
CA ALA A 22 9.24 -9.51 10.16
C ALA A 22 8.50 -9.73 8.83
N LEU A 23 8.56 -8.78 7.89
CA LEU A 23 7.90 -8.87 6.59
C LEU A 23 8.70 -9.62 5.51
N LYS A 24 9.99 -9.89 5.71
CA LYS A 24 10.89 -10.42 4.66
C LYS A 24 10.38 -11.70 4.00
N HIS A 25 9.80 -12.61 4.78
CA HIS A 25 9.27 -13.88 4.29
C HIS A 25 8.07 -13.74 3.32
N ARG A 26 7.42 -12.57 3.28
CA ARG A 26 6.27 -12.29 2.39
C ARG A 26 6.70 -11.82 1.02
N GLY A 27 7.81 -11.10 0.96
CA GLY A 27 8.34 -10.46 -0.23
C GLY A 27 9.86 -10.45 -0.18
N PRO A 28 10.52 -11.58 -0.48
CA PRO A 28 11.96 -11.72 -0.37
C PRO A 28 12.72 -10.93 -1.45
N ASP A 29 12.03 -10.49 -2.52
CA ASP A 29 12.70 -9.93 -3.69
C ASP A 29 13.18 -8.49 -3.46
N LYS A 30 12.39 -7.68 -2.75
CA LYS A 30 12.74 -6.29 -2.46
C LYS A 30 12.00 -5.77 -1.24
N GLN A 31 12.70 -5.01 -0.40
CA GLN A 31 12.09 -4.26 0.69
C GLN A 31 12.37 -2.77 0.51
N SER A 32 11.36 -1.97 0.80
CA SER A 32 11.43 -0.51 0.67
C SER A 32 10.53 0.14 1.70
N SER A 33 10.89 1.37 2.07
CA SER A 33 10.17 2.15 3.05
C SER A 33 10.07 3.60 2.64
N PHE A 34 9.02 4.26 3.06
CA PHE A 34 8.81 5.69 2.92
C PHE A 34 8.61 6.28 4.31
N LYS A 35 9.42 7.26 4.71
CA LYS A 35 9.29 7.95 6.00
C LYS A 35 8.98 9.42 5.78
N GLN A 36 7.97 9.94 6.48
CA GLN A 36 7.65 11.35 6.54
C GLN A 36 7.18 11.72 7.94
N ASN A 37 7.97 12.54 8.63
CA ASN A 37 7.75 12.95 10.02
C ASN A 37 7.51 11.71 10.92
N GLU A 38 6.43 11.73 11.69
CA GLU A 38 5.96 10.68 12.60
C GLU A 38 5.21 9.56 11.87
N PHE A 39 5.58 9.26 10.63
CA PHE A 39 4.92 8.21 9.88
C PHE A 39 5.87 7.53 8.91
N SER A 40 5.75 6.21 8.79
CA SER A 40 6.45 5.43 7.78
C SER A 40 5.57 4.32 7.22
N PHE A 41 5.73 4.06 5.93
CA PHE A 41 5.28 2.85 5.27
C PHE A 41 6.45 1.92 4.98
N VAL A 42 6.21 0.62 5.04
CA VAL A 42 7.13 -0.45 4.68
C VAL A 42 6.41 -1.41 3.75
N HIS A 43 7.06 -1.77 2.64
CA HIS A 43 6.56 -2.74 1.69
C HIS A 43 7.63 -3.79 1.43
N SER A 44 7.24 -5.07 1.47
CA SER A 44 8.06 -6.21 1.07
C SER A 44 7.43 -6.85 -0.18
N LEU A 45 8.12 -6.73 -1.30
CA LEU A 45 7.66 -7.13 -2.62
C LEU A 45 7.91 -8.63 -2.86
N LEU A 46 6.86 -9.33 -3.28
CA LEU A 46 7.00 -10.59 -4.02
C LEU A 46 6.66 -10.31 -5.48
N LYS A 47 7.66 -10.38 -6.35
CA LYS A 47 7.53 -10.18 -7.79
C LYS A 47 6.79 -11.37 -8.41
N ILE A 48 5.48 -11.22 -8.64
CA ILE A 48 4.65 -12.23 -9.34
C ILE A 48 4.28 -11.74 -10.76
N MET A 49 3.88 -10.48 -10.93
CA MET A 49 3.28 -9.99 -12.20
C MET A 49 4.09 -8.92 -12.93
N ASP A 50 4.80 -8.05 -12.21
CA ASP A 50 5.63 -6.99 -12.81
C ASP A 50 7.04 -7.07 -12.23
N LEU A 51 8.01 -7.33 -13.10
CA LEU A 51 9.43 -7.45 -12.73
C LEU A 51 10.15 -6.09 -12.75
N THR A 52 9.49 -5.05 -13.27
CA THR A 52 10.08 -3.71 -13.41
C THR A 52 10.05 -2.93 -12.10
N ASP A 53 11.00 -2.01 -11.94
CA ASP A 53 11.03 -1.11 -10.78
C ASP A 53 9.90 -0.05 -10.80
N GLN A 54 9.14 0.06 -11.90
CA GLN A 54 8.00 0.99 -12.00
C GLN A 54 6.83 0.60 -11.10
N SER A 55 6.77 -0.66 -10.67
CA SER A 55 5.82 -1.18 -9.70
C SER A 55 6.29 -1.06 -8.25
N ALA A 56 7.45 -0.44 -7.99
CA ALA A 56 8.02 -0.37 -6.65
C ALA A 56 7.11 0.42 -5.70
N GLN A 57 6.99 -0.10 -4.48
CA GLN A 57 6.18 0.48 -3.42
C GLN A 57 7.02 0.73 -2.16
N PRO A 58 6.75 1.73 -1.32
CA PRO A 58 5.62 2.66 -1.38
C PRO A 58 5.62 3.52 -2.64
N MET A 59 4.47 3.57 -3.33
CA MET A 59 4.33 4.31 -4.59
C MET A 59 3.87 5.73 -4.27
N ILE A 60 4.50 6.72 -4.91
CA ILE A 60 4.21 8.13 -4.72
C ILE A 60 3.57 8.68 -5.99
N ASP A 61 2.48 9.42 -5.83
CA ASP A 61 1.84 10.15 -6.90
C ASP A 61 2.55 11.49 -7.14
N ASP A 62 3.14 11.69 -8.31
CA ASP A 62 3.85 12.94 -8.63
C ASP A 62 2.97 14.19 -8.52
N ASN A 63 1.69 14.07 -8.85
CA ASN A 63 0.80 15.24 -8.95
C ASN A 63 0.23 15.66 -7.60
N SER A 64 -0.24 14.70 -6.79
CA SER A 64 -0.83 14.96 -5.48
C SER A 64 0.17 14.84 -4.33
N GLY A 65 1.27 14.13 -4.54
CA GLY A 65 2.21 13.72 -3.49
C GLY A 65 1.67 12.64 -2.55
N ASN A 66 0.51 12.04 -2.87
CA ASN A 66 -0.07 10.96 -2.09
C ASN A 66 0.80 9.70 -2.18
N VAL A 67 0.81 8.90 -1.12
CA VAL A 67 1.65 7.70 -1.02
C VAL A 67 0.79 6.48 -0.74
N ILE A 68 1.05 5.35 -1.39
CA ILE A 68 0.32 4.10 -1.17
C ILE A 68 1.27 2.92 -0.95
N ILE A 69 0.87 2.01 -0.06
CA ILE A 69 1.32 0.61 -0.05
C ILE A 69 0.11 -0.29 -0.23
N PHE A 70 0.25 -1.32 -1.05
CA PHE A 70 -0.83 -2.15 -1.54
C PHE A 70 -0.35 -3.61 -1.61
N ASN A 71 -1.17 -4.50 -1.06
CA ASN A 71 -1.06 -5.94 -1.24
C ASN A 71 -2.40 -6.48 -1.72
N GLY A 72 -2.44 -7.01 -2.94
CA GLY A 72 -3.67 -7.55 -3.49
C GLY A 72 -3.68 -7.54 -5.01
N SER A 73 -4.88 -7.56 -5.56
CA SER A 73 -5.13 -7.41 -6.99
C SER A 73 -6.45 -6.69 -7.24
N ILE A 74 -6.44 -5.66 -8.09
CA ILE A 74 -7.66 -5.01 -8.59
C ILE A 74 -7.99 -5.56 -9.96
N TYR A 75 -9.07 -6.33 -10.07
CA TYR A 75 -9.41 -7.09 -11.27
C TYR A 75 -9.86 -6.19 -12.41
N ASN A 76 -10.59 -5.12 -12.09
CA ASN A 76 -11.13 -4.19 -13.09
C ASN A 76 -10.21 -2.99 -13.36
N TYR A 77 -8.90 -3.05 -13.04
CA TYR A 77 -8.00 -1.89 -13.21
C TYR A 77 -7.92 -1.40 -14.67
N LYS A 78 -8.03 -2.30 -15.65
CA LYS A 78 -8.04 -1.96 -17.08
C LYS A 78 -9.29 -1.17 -17.47
N ASP A 79 -10.44 -1.57 -16.94
CA ASP A 79 -11.71 -0.87 -17.17
C ASP A 79 -11.65 0.53 -16.54
N LEU A 80 -11.18 0.63 -15.29
CA LEU A 80 -10.99 1.92 -14.62
C LEU A 80 -10.05 2.86 -15.39
N LYS A 81 -8.97 2.31 -15.96
CA LYS A 81 -8.04 3.06 -16.83
C LYS A 81 -8.75 3.60 -18.07
N LYS A 82 -9.58 2.78 -18.71
CA LYS A 82 -10.35 3.15 -19.90
C LYS A 82 -11.46 4.18 -19.58
N ASP A 83 -12.13 4.05 -18.46
CA ASP A 83 -13.32 4.85 -18.14
C ASP A 83 -12.96 6.23 -17.57
N PHE A 84 -11.87 6.31 -16.79
CA PHE A 84 -11.55 7.52 -16.02
C PHE A 84 -10.24 8.22 -16.41
N PHE A 85 -9.38 7.56 -17.19
CA PHE A 85 -7.98 7.99 -17.39
C PHE A 85 -7.49 7.87 -18.83
N GLN A 86 -8.37 8.06 -19.82
CA GLN A 86 -8.05 7.96 -21.26
C GLN A 86 -6.84 8.81 -21.69
N ASN A 87 -6.71 10.00 -21.11
CA ASN A 87 -5.64 10.96 -21.43
C ASN A 87 -4.48 10.94 -20.43
N TYR A 88 -4.48 10.00 -19.47
CA TYR A 88 -3.45 9.93 -18.44
C TYR A 88 -2.31 8.99 -18.86
N LYS A 89 -1.07 9.48 -18.79
CA LYS A 89 0.13 8.68 -19.02
C LYS A 89 0.54 7.99 -17.72
N PHE A 90 0.24 6.70 -17.62
CA PHE A 90 0.64 5.87 -16.49
C PHE A 90 2.14 5.56 -16.55
N LYS A 91 2.78 5.54 -15.39
CA LYS A 91 4.21 5.21 -15.24
C LYS A 91 4.44 3.70 -15.10
N SER A 92 3.42 2.98 -14.69
CA SER A 92 3.39 1.53 -14.52
C SER A 92 2.10 0.98 -15.16
N ASN A 93 2.11 -0.31 -15.49
CA ASN A 93 0.88 -1.02 -15.89
C ASN A 93 0.28 -1.83 -14.73
N THR A 94 0.50 -1.35 -13.50
CA THR A 94 0.01 -2.02 -12.29
C THR A 94 -1.31 -1.43 -11.80
N ASP A 95 -2.06 -2.23 -11.06
CA ASP A 95 -3.27 -1.81 -10.36
C ASP A 95 -3.00 -0.80 -9.23
N THR A 96 -1.81 -0.82 -8.65
CA THR A 96 -1.41 0.10 -7.56
C THR A 96 -1.48 1.56 -8.00
N GLU A 97 -0.98 1.88 -9.21
CA GLU A 97 -1.05 3.25 -9.72
C GLU A 97 -2.50 3.67 -10.01
N ILE A 98 -3.33 2.74 -10.52
CA ILE A 98 -4.76 3.00 -10.73
C ILE A 98 -5.44 3.36 -9.41
N LEU A 99 -5.20 2.61 -8.34
CA LEU A 99 -5.78 2.89 -7.03
C LEU A 99 -5.42 4.30 -6.52
N LEU A 100 -4.13 4.64 -6.62
CA LEU A 100 -3.64 5.93 -6.18
C LEU A 100 -4.27 7.09 -6.96
N LYS A 101 -4.44 6.91 -8.27
CA LYS A 101 -5.10 7.90 -9.15
C LYS A 101 -6.60 8.00 -8.93
N MET A 102 -7.27 6.87 -8.73
CA MET A 102 -8.69 6.82 -8.41
C MET A 102 -8.98 7.56 -7.10
N TYR A 103 -8.16 7.36 -6.07
CA TYR A 103 -8.26 8.14 -4.83
C TYR A 103 -8.03 9.63 -5.07
N ALA A 104 -7.00 10.02 -5.81
CA ALA A 104 -6.73 11.43 -6.11
C ALA A 104 -7.91 12.12 -6.85
N LYS A 105 -8.65 11.38 -7.67
CA LYS A 105 -9.79 11.88 -8.44
C LYS A 105 -11.12 11.88 -7.66
N PHE A 106 -11.40 10.82 -6.90
CA PHE A 106 -12.72 10.59 -6.29
C PHE A 106 -12.71 10.64 -4.76
N GLY A 107 -11.54 10.85 -4.13
CA GLY A 107 -11.38 10.71 -2.70
C GLY A 107 -11.78 9.31 -2.25
N ILE A 108 -12.45 9.21 -1.09
CA ILE A 108 -12.86 7.94 -0.51
C ILE A 108 -13.89 7.17 -1.36
N ASN A 109 -14.69 7.88 -2.16
CA ASN A 109 -15.74 7.28 -2.97
C ASN A 109 -15.21 6.36 -4.08
N PHE A 110 -13.89 6.40 -4.34
CA PHE A 110 -13.25 5.51 -5.29
C PHE A 110 -13.45 4.01 -4.96
N LEU A 111 -13.68 3.68 -3.68
CA LEU A 111 -13.95 2.32 -3.22
C LEU A 111 -15.19 1.71 -3.89
N ASN A 112 -16.16 2.54 -4.30
CA ASN A 112 -17.38 2.08 -4.97
C ASN A 112 -17.12 1.57 -6.40
N TYR A 113 -15.95 1.86 -6.96
CA TYR A 113 -15.60 1.51 -8.34
C TYR A 113 -14.67 0.30 -8.44
N ILE A 114 -13.96 -0.04 -7.36
CA ILE A 114 -12.90 -1.07 -7.42
C ILE A 114 -13.47 -2.47 -7.14
N LYS A 115 -13.06 -3.44 -7.95
CA LYS A 115 -13.37 -4.86 -7.78
C LYS A 115 -12.07 -5.61 -7.60
N GLY A 116 -11.90 -6.32 -6.49
CA GLY A 116 -10.64 -7.00 -6.21
C GLY A 116 -10.54 -7.58 -4.81
N MET A 117 -9.39 -8.20 -4.55
CA MET A 117 -8.98 -8.66 -3.23
C MET A 117 -7.76 -7.84 -2.83
N TYR A 118 -7.90 -6.95 -1.85
CA TYR A 118 -6.87 -5.97 -1.55
C TYR A 118 -6.77 -5.62 -0.07
N ALA A 119 -5.58 -5.22 0.33
CA ALA A 119 -5.30 -4.42 1.51
C ALA A 119 -4.35 -3.31 1.11
N PHE A 120 -4.64 -2.08 1.52
CA PHE A 120 -3.74 -0.97 1.28
C PHE A 120 -3.78 0.06 2.39
N ALA A 121 -2.72 0.84 2.46
CA ALA A 121 -2.67 2.04 3.25
C ALA A 121 -2.26 3.21 2.36
N LEU A 122 -2.92 4.34 2.55
CA LEU A 122 -2.73 5.54 1.75
C LEU A 122 -2.50 6.75 2.65
N PHE A 123 -1.50 7.56 2.30
CA PHE A 123 -1.26 8.86 2.91
C PHE A 123 -1.67 9.96 1.92
N ASP A 124 -2.67 10.76 2.31
CA ASP A 124 -3.07 11.97 1.59
C ASP A 124 -2.19 13.14 2.07
N LYS A 125 -1.30 13.61 1.20
CA LYS A 125 -0.33 14.65 1.55
C LYS A 125 -0.99 16.00 1.81
N LYS A 126 -2.05 16.34 1.08
CA LYS A 126 -2.74 17.63 1.19
C LYS A 126 -3.53 17.70 2.49
N LYS A 127 -4.23 16.63 2.84
CA LYS A 127 -5.06 16.58 4.04
C LYS A 127 -4.31 16.13 5.29
N LYS A 128 -3.09 15.59 5.12
CA LYS A 128 -2.31 14.89 6.16
C LYS A 128 -3.07 13.71 6.78
N ILE A 129 -4.03 13.14 6.04
CA ILE A 129 -4.85 12.02 6.50
C ILE A 129 -4.21 10.71 6.07
N LYS A 130 -4.24 9.73 6.98
CA LYS A 130 -3.74 8.38 6.77
C LYS A 130 -4.94 7.45 6.77
N PHE A 131 -5.08 6.66 5.72
CA PHE A 131 -6.14 5.67 5.61
C PHE A 131 -5.56 4.28 5.55
N ILE A 132 -6.31 3.33 6.12
CA ILE A 132 -6.07 1.89 5.95
C ILE A 132 -7.38 1.30 5.49
N PHE A 133 -7.32 0.58 4.38
CA PHE A 133 -8.48 -0.08 3.79
C PHE A 133 -8.21 -1.56 3.58
N LEU A 134 -9.21 -2.35 3.95
CA LEU A 134 -9.21 -3.80 3.84
C LEU A 134 -10.42 -4.18 2.97
N GLY A 135 -10.17 -4.84 1.86
CA GLY A 135 -11.18 -5.32 0.92
C GLY A 135 -11.76 -6.69 1.28
N THR A 136 -12.50 -7.29 0.35
CA THR A 136 -13.46 -8.38 0.58
C THR A 136 -12.90 -9.81 0.64
N SER A 137 -11.59 -9.98 0.82
CA SER A 137 -10.96 -11.12 1.55
C SER A 137 -9.59 -11.52 0.99
N LEU A 138 -8.72 -11.85 1.91
CA LEU A 138 -7.55 -12.73 1.87
C LEU A 138 -7.32 -12.93 3.35
N ALA A 139 -7.49 -14.09 3.98
CA ALA A 139 -7.32 -14.28 5.43
C ALA A 139 -6.36 -13.26 6.08
N LEU A 140 -6.94 -12.16 6.59
CA LEU A 140 -6.27 -10.88 6.81
C LEU A 140 -6.11 -10.74 8.31
N ASN A 141 -4.89 -10.93 8.81
CA ASN A 141 -4.57 -10.50 10.15
C ASN A 141 -3.92 -9.14 10.03
N LEU A 142 -4.69 -8.10 10.36
CA LEU A 142 -4.09 -6.83 10.75
C LEU A 142 -3.78 -6.92 12.23
N PHE A 143 -2.50 -6.84 12.56
CA PHE A 143 -2.09 -6.63 13.94
C PHE A 143 -1.98 -5.14 14.17
N PHE A 144 -2.75 -4.62 15.12
CA PHE A 144 -2.58 -3.28 15.65
C PHE A 144 -1.77 -3.39 16.94
N ILE A 145 -0.60 -2.75 16.98
CA ILE A 145 0.19 -2.64 18.20
C ILE A 145 0.21 -1.16 18.61
N PHE A 146 -0.07 -0.89 19.89
CA PHE A 146 -0.09 0.44 20.49
C PHE A 146 0.93 0.59 21.63
N PRO A 147 2.25 0.54 21.39
CA PRO A 147 3.21 0.92 22.42
C PRO A 147 3.36 2.44 22.43
N ASN A 148 3.19 3.09 23.57
CA ASN A 148 3.63 4.48 23.81
C ASN A 148 3.26 5.50 22.70
N GLN A 149 1.97 5.61 22.36
CA GLN A 149 1.42 6.51 21.32
C GLN A 149 1.79 6.17 19.87
N THR A 150 2.36 4.99 19.62
CA THR A 150 2.72 4.53 18.28
C THR A 150 1.70 3.52 17.76
N PHE A 151 1.12 3.79 16.60
CA PHE A 151 0.21 2.90 15.90
C PHE A 151 0.97 2.14 14.82
N LEU A 152 0.98 0.81 14.93
CA LEU A 152 1.59 -0.08 13.94
C LEU A 152 0.52 -0.98 13.36
N PHE A 153 0.44 -1.06 12.03
CA PHE A 153 -0.27 -2.14 11.35
C PHE A 153 0.71 -3.02 10.58
N LEU A 154 0.51 -4.34 10.65
CA LEU A 154 1.14 -5.30 9.77
C LEU A 154 0.09 -6.15 9.08
N HIS A 155 0.32 -6.42 7.80
CA HIS A 155 -0.44 -7.40 7.04
C HIS A 155 0.37 -8.68 6.86
N LEU A 156 -0.03 -9.74 7.57
CA LEU A 156 0.56 -11.08 7.54
C LEU A 156 -0.53 -12.11 7.19
N LYS A 157 -0.27 -13.01 6.23
CA LYS A 157 -1.07 -14.23 6.09
C LYS A 157 -0.59 -15.21 7.15
N LEU A 158 -1.43 -15.59 8.12
CA LEU A 158 -1.14 -16.76 8.96
C LEU A 158 -1.13 -17.99 8.04
N LYS A 159 -0.07 -18.80 8.10
CA LYS A 159 -0.15 -20.18 7.64
C LYS A 159 -1.23 -20.85 8.49
N PHE A 160 -2.33 -21.26 7.88
CA PHE A 160 -3.09 -22.36 8.45
C PHE A 160 -2.18 -23.59 8.29
N TYR A 161 -1.84 -24.20 9.43
CA TYR A 161 -1.18 -25.51 9.48
C TYR A 161 -2.11 -26.56 8.88
#